data_AF-A0A8H8IX08-F1
#
_entry.id   AF-A0A8H8IX08-F1
#
_cell.length_a   1.000
_cell.length_b   1.000
_cell.length_c   1.000
_cell.angle_alpha   90.00
_cell.angle_beta   90.00
_cell.angle_gamma   90.00
#
_symmetry.space_group_name_H-M   'P 1'
#
loop_
_entity.id
_entity.type
_entity.pdbx_description
1 polymer ?
#
loop_
_entity_poly.entity_id
_entity_poly.type
_entity_poly.pdbx_seq_one_letter_code
_entity_poly.pdbx_strand_id
1 'polypeptide(L)'
;MLDSVQSNVKEGKTSAPASPLNLKRHSDFYMDNTMIEIQVGDVLFNVHKYQLVKSKFFARHLDDPKRSPDTPIIVLDVTATDFTKLLRVLYPPSYAIPQPTPNAKLLFPIFKLANHLEFEELRDQLKETAEKELSDVDKIELDRQYKIGGWLGPAHTRLCQREEPLTPEEARRVGVDILLFISLLREEFYQTTLAAGANVCTNCAGYDLNNGNNDYKCGKCTGVANVLTRKTQPDSAAIDQRVKKWVEDGCVFPQ
;
A
#
# COMPACT_ATOMS: atom_id res chain seq x y z
N MET A 1 8.42 7.54 92.52
CA MET A 1 8.38 6.42 91.57
C MET A 1 9.16 6.83 90.34
N LEU A 2 10.35 6.27 90.17
CA LEU A 2 11.19 6.39 88.99
C LEU A 2 11.36 4.97 88.48
N ASP A 3 10.75 4.64 87.34
CA ASP A 3 10.92 3.33 86.71
C ASP A 3 11.76 3.47 85.44
N SER A 4 12.66 2.49 85.29
CA SER A 4 13.73 2.51 84.30
C SER A 4 13.27 1.99 82.95
N VAL A 5 13.73 2.63 81.87
CA VAL A 5 13.84 1.96 80.55
C VAL A 5 15.26 2.16 80.04
N GLN A 6 16.05 1.09 80.03
CA GLN A 6 17.38 1.07 79.41
C GLN A 6 17.23 0.96 77.89
N SER A 7 17.68 1.95 77.13
CA SER A 7 17.93 1.80 75.70
C SER A 7 19.42 1.57 75.45
N ASN A 8 19.79 0.33 75.12
CA ASN A 8 21.15 -0.02 74.71
C ASN A 8 21.59 0.82 73.50
N VAL A 9 22.61 1.67 73.68
CA VAL A 9 23.37 2.22 72.55
C VAL A 9 24.29 1.11 72.03
N LYS A 10 23.79 0.33 71.07
CA LYS A 10 24.67 -0.48 70.22
C LYS A 10 25.30 0.43 69.18
N GLU A 11 26.61 0.64 69.31
CA GLU A 11 27.40 1.30 68.28
C GLU A 11 27.25 0.56 66.94
N GLY A 12 26.54 1.20 66.01
CA GLY A 12 26.37 0.70 64.66
C GLY A 12 27.71 0.79 63.93
N LYS A 13 28.41 -0.35 63.82
CA LYS A 13 29.64 -0.47 63.02
C LYS A 13 29.44 0.18 61.65
N THR A 14 30.18 1.25 61.38
CA THR A 14 30.30 1.83 60.04
C THR A 14 30.92 0.77 59.12
N SER A 15 30.09 0.15 58.28
CA SER A 15 30.55 -0.78 57.27
C SER A 15 31.40 -0.04 56.24
N ALA A 16 32.59 -0.58 55.95
CA ALA A 16 33.48 -0.10 54.90
C ALA A 16 32.77 0.01 53.53
N PRO A 17 33.23 0.88 52.61
CA PRO A 17 32.64 0.98 51.28
C PRO A 17 32.70 -0.39 50.58
N ALA A 18 31.54 -0.89 50.16
CA ALA A 18 31.46 -2.14 49.44
C ALA A 18 32.26 -2.05 48.14
N SER A 19 33.09 -3.06 47.88
CA SER A 19 33.85 -3.19 46.63
C SER A 19 32.92 -3.02 45.41
N PRO A 20 33.35 -2.34 44.34
CA PRO A 20 32.48 -2.07 43.19
C PRO A 20 31.92 -3.38 42.62
N LEU A 21 30.59 -3.49 42.62
CA LEU A 21 29.89 -4.67 42.13
C LEU A 21 30.21 -4.88 40.66
N ASN A 22 30.64 -6.09 40.30
CA ASN A 22 30.97 -6.44 38.92
C ASN A 22 29.68 -6.78 38.15
N LEU A 23 28.91 -5.73 37.84
CA LEU A 23 27.59 -5.81 37.22
C LEU A 23 27.70 -6.27 35.75
N LYS A 24 27.09 -7.41 35.43
CA LYS A 24 26.95 -7.88 34.05
C LYS A 24 25.68 -7.30 33.43
N ARG A 25 25.81 -6.81 32.19
CA ARG A 25 24.67 -6.39 31.36
C ARG A 25 23.88 -7.63 30.93
N HIS A 26 22.55 -7.57 30.99
CA HIS A 26 21.69 -8.64 30.47
C HIS A 26 21.74 -8.62 28.93
N SER A 27 21.88 -9.77 28.27
CA SER A 27 21.95 -9.84 26.80
C SER A 27 20.73 -9.22 26.13
N ASP A 28 19.55 -9.61 26.59
CA ASP A 28 18.28 -9.31 25.88
C ASP A 28 17.60 -8.02 26.35
N PHE A 29 17.90 -7.57 27.59
CA PHE A 29 17.21 -6.45 28.25
C PHE A 29 18.14 -5.28 28.60
N TYR A 30 19.43 -5.31 28.23
CA TYR A 30 20.29 -4.13 28.22
C TYR A 30 20.26 -3.48 26.82
N MET A 31 19.14 -2.82 26.51
CA MET A 31 18.85 -2.30 25.18
C MET A 31 19.67 -1.05 24.83
N ASP A 32 20.02 -0.91 23.55
CA ASP A 32 20.64 0.31 23.01
C ASP A 32 19.58 1.42 22.90
N ASN A 33 19.64 2.38 23.84
CA ASN A 33 18.75 3.54 23.89
C ASN A 33 19.30 4.75 23.10
N THR A 34 20.20 4.54 22.15
CA THR A 34 20.70 5.60 21.27
C THR A 34 19.57 6.17 20.42
N MET A 35 19.42 7.48 20.45
CA MET A 35 18.47 8.25 19.65
C MET A 35 19.17 8.80 18.41
N ILE A 36 18.48 8.78 17.27
CA ILE A 36 19.02 9.14 15.95
C ILE A 36 18.08 10.16 15.30
N GLU A 37 18.66 11.27 14.87
CA GLU A 37 17.96 12.31 14.13
C GLU A 37 17.80 11.94 12.64
N ILE A 38 16.59 12.15 12.12
CA ILE A 38 16.20 11.88 10.73
C ILE A 38 15.49 13.12 10.21
N GLN A 39 15.97 13.66 9.09
CA GLN A 39 15.33 14.79 8.42
C GLN A 39 14.45 14.29 7.27
N VAL A 40 13.19 14.75 7.24
CA VAL A 40 12.23 14.48 6.16
C VAL A 40 11.65 15.82 5.72
N GLY A 41 12.14 16.35 4.61
CA GLY A 41 11.82 17.73 4.19
C GLY A 41 12.33 18.76 5.19
N ASP A 42 11.43 19.57 5.73
CA ASP A 42 11.67 20.59 6.76
C ASP A 42 11.46 20.06 8.20
N VAL A 43 11.04 18.81 8.37
CA VAL A 43 10.75 18.22 9.70
C VAL A 43 11.89 17.31 10.16
N LEU A 44 12.34 17.54 11.40
CA LEU A 44 13.31 16.68 12.10
C LEU A 44 12.57 15.72 13.03
N PHE A 45 12.83 14.43 12.86
CA PHE A 45 12.37 13.34 13.71
C PHE A 45 13.53 12.83 14.56
N ASN A 46 13.25 12.41 15.80
CA ASN A 46 14.25 11.78 16.65
C ASN A 46 13.70 10.44 17.16
N VAL A 47 14.37 9.34 16.81
CA VAL A 47 13.84 7.97 17.01
C VAL A 47 14.94 7.00 17.48
N HIS A 48 14.54 5.88 18.07
CA HIS A 48 15.48 4.93 18.65
C HIS A 48 16.19 4.14 17.55
N LYS A 49 17.52 4.07 17.62
CA LYS A 49 18.39 3.28 16.74
C LYS A 49 17.91 1.84 16.59
N TYR A 50 17.40 1.22 17.66
CA TYR A 50 16.81 -0.12 17.67
C TYR A 50 15.70 -0.34 16.62
N GLN A 51 14.87 0.66 16.32
CA GLN A 51 13.87 0.52 15.25
C GLN A 51 14.50 0.70 13.88
N LEU A 52 15.50 1.57 13.75
CA LEU A 52 16.15 1.88 12.48
C LEU A 52 17.01 0.72 11.95
N VAL A 53 17.69 -0.03 12.81
CA VAL A 53 18.51 -1.18 12.38
C VAL A 53 17.69 -2.34 11.77
N LYS A 54 16.35 -2.32 11.88
CA LYS A 54 15.44 -3.23 11.17
C LYS A 54 15.26 -2.89 9.68
N SER A 55 15.81 -1.76 9.25
CA SER A 55 15.81 -1.27 7.88
C SER A 55 17.23 -1.35 7.31
N LYS A 56 17.38 -1.98 6.14
CA LYS A 56 18.67 -2.01 5.42
C LYS A 56 19.10 -0.63 4.94
N PHE A 57 18.16 0.27 4.66
CA PHE A 57 18.45 1.67 4.34
C PHE A 57 19.14 2.37 5.52
N PHE A 58 18.52 2.36 6.71
CA PHE A 58 19.08 3.04 7.87
C PHE A 58 20.30 2.34 8.44
N ALA A 59 20.37 1.00 8.42
CA ALA A 59 21.56 0.26 8.86
C ALA A 59 22.81 0.70 8.07
N ARG A 60 22.73 0.77 6.73
CA ARG A 60 23.83 1.25 5.88
C ARG A 60 24.27 2.68 6.20
N HIS A 61 23.33 3.57 6.57
CA HIS A 61 23.65 4.93 7.00
C HIS A 61 24.18 5.03 8.44
N LEU A 62 23.86 4.08 9.31
CA LEU A 62 24.37 3.98 10.68
C LEU A 62 25.80 3.41 10.71
N ASP A 63 26.12 2.53 9.76
CA ASP A 63 27.42 1.85 9.65
C ASP A 63 28.45 2.63 8.79
N ASP A 64 28.08 3.76 8.16
CA ASP A 64 29.01 4.57 7.36
C ASP A 64 30.05 5.28 8.26
N PRO A 65 31.36 4.94 8.17
CA PRO A 65 32.39 5.53 9.00
C PRO A 65 32.66 7.01 8.69
N LYS A 66 32.11 7.56 7.61
CA LYS A 66 32.18 8.98 7.26
C LYS A 66 31.06 9.82 7.89
N ARG A 67 30.02 9.17 8.44
CA ARG A 67 28.90 9.88 9.06
C ARG A 67 29.37 10.54 10.36
N SER A 68 29.11 11.84 10.50
CA SER A 68 29.30 12.53 11.77
C SER A 68 28.14 12.20 12.72
N PRO A 69 28.38 11.91 14.02
CA PRO A 69 27.32 11.58 14.97
C PRO A 69 26.22 12.65 15.02
N ASP A 70 26.61 13.92 14.91
CA ASP A 70 25.74 15.10 14.99
C ASP A 70 25.06 15.46 13.65
N THR A 71 25.12 14.58 12.64
CA THR A 71 24.43 14.79 11.34
C THR A 71 23.18 13.91 11.21
N PRO A 72 22.02 14.52 10.89
CA PRO A 72 20.77 13.77 10.72
C PRO A 72 20.81 12.94 9.43
N ILE A 73 20.11 11.81 9.44
CA ILE A 73 19.94 11.00 8.22
C ILE A 73 18.85 11.66 7.38
N ILE A 74 19.19 12.16 6.20
CA ILE A 74 18.24 12.80 5.28
C ILE A 74 17.51 11.73 4.48
N VAL A 75 16.17 11.74 4.53
CA VAL A 75 15.31 10.86 3.73
C VAL A 75 14.64 11.68 2.63
N LEU A 76 14.91 11.31 1.38
CA LEU A 76 14.37 11.94 0.18
C LEU A 76 13.13 11.18 -0.34
N ASP A 77 12.31 11.88 -1.13
CA ASP A 77 11.08 11.37 -1.77
C ASP A 77 9.99 10.86 -0.80
N VAL A 78 9.99 11.40 0.43
CA VAL A 78 9.05 11.06 1.51
C VAL A 78 8.46 12.33 2.12
N THR A 79 7.15 12.31 2.41
CA THR A 79 6.51 13.40 3.18
C THR A 79 6.62 13.15 4.68
N ALA A 80 6.78 14.21 5.48
CA ALA A 80 6.79 14.10 6.94
C ALA A 80 5.49 13.47 7.49
N THR A 81 4.35 13.68 6.82
CA THR A 81 3.07 13.06 7.16
C THR A 81 3.08 11.55 6.96
N ASP A 82 3.63 11.06 5.85
CA ASP A 82 3.71 9.62 5.58
C ASP A 82 4.76 8.93 6.45
N PHE A 83 5.89 9.58 6.70
CA PHE A 83 6.88 9.10 7.66
C PHE A 83 6.28 9.00 9.08
N THR A 84 5.45 9.96 9.49
CA THR A 84 4.70 9.89 10.75
C THR A 84 3.74 8.69 10.79
N LYS A 85 3.10 8.31 9.68
CA LYS A 85 2.25 7.10 9.62
C LYS A 85 3.09 5.83 9.81
N LEU A 86 4.26 5.75 9.16
CA LEU A 86 5.20 4.63 9.35
C LEU A 86 5.66 4.52 10.82
N LEU A 87 6.08 5.64 11.43
CA LEU A 87 6.51 5.66 12.83
C LEU A 87 5.40 5.22 13.79
N ARG A 88 4.12 5.52 13.53
CA ARG A 88 3.00 5.04 14.34
C ARG A 88 2.77 3.53 14.27
N VAL A 89 3.28 2.86 13.25
CA VAL A 89 3.29 1.38 13.16
C VAL A 89 4.52 0.80 13.83
N LEU A 90 5.70 1.43 13.68
CA LEU A 90 6.92 1.02 14.39
C LEU A 90 6.87 1.27 15.90
N TYR A 91 6.09 2.26 16.33
CA TYR A 91 5.79 2.59 17.73
C TYR A 91 4.27 2.53 17.98
N PRO A 92 3.68 1.33 18.13
CA PRO A 92 2.27 1.21 18.49
C PRO A 92 2.01 1.89 19.84
N PRO A 93 1.09 2.87 19.94
CA PRO A 93 0.63 3.38 21.22
C PRO A 93 0.14 2.24 22.12
N SER A 94 0.57 2.25 23.37
CA SER A 94 0.27 1.20 24.35
C SER A 94 -1.23 1.15 24.69
N TYR A 95 -1.90 0.09 24.23
CA TYR A 95 -3.20 -0.48 24.68
C TYR A 95 -4.45 0.40 24.83
N ALA A 96 -4.36 1.74 24.72
CA ALA A 96 -5.45 2.65 25.09
C ALA A 96 -6.12 3.40 23.92
N ILE A 97 -5.56 3.30 22.70
CA ILE A 97 -6.11 3.97 21.52
C ILE A 97 -6.57 2.89 20.53
N PRO A 98 -7.87 2.85 20.15
CA PRO A 98 -8.32 2.02 19.04
C PRO A 98 -7.55 2.42 17.78
N GLN A 99 -6.71 1.52 17.28
CA GLN A 99 -6.06 1.74 15.99
C GLN A 99 -7.15 1.82 14.92
N PRO A 100 -7.11 2.82 14.01
CA PRO A 100 -8.01 2.84 12.87
C PRO A 100 -7.91 1.51 12.12
N THR A 101 -9.04 0.97 11.67
CA THR A 101 -9.01 -0.19 10.78
C THR A 101 -8.12 0.14 9.57
N PRO A 102 -7.14 -0.70 9.23
CA PRO A 102 -6.28 -0.46 8.08
C PRO A 102 -7.14 -0.30 6.84
N ASN A 103 -7.08 0.87 6.21
CA ASN A 103 -7.72 1.13 4.93
C ASN A 103 -6.66 1.61 3.94
N ALA A 104 -6.96 1.52 2.64
CA ALA A 104 -6.00 1.84 1.57
C ALA A 104 -5.26 3.17 1.77
N LYS A 105 -5.95 4.24 2.21
CA LYS A 105 -5.36 5.58 2.38
C LYS A 105 -4.31 5.66 3.49
N LEU A 106 -4.40 4.80 4.50
CA LEU A 106 -3.39 4.66 5.54
C LEU A 106 -2.31 3.66 5.13
N LEU A 107 -2.72 2.51 4.59
CA LEU A 107 -1.83 1.39 4.33
C LEU A 107 -0.90 1.62 3.14
N PHE A 108 -1.37 2.26 2.07
CA PHE A 108 -0.58 2.56 0.88
C PHE A 108 0.73 3.31 1.19
N PRO A 109 0.72 4.49 1.85
CA PRO A 109 1.96 5.20 2.17
C PRO A 109 2.86 4.44 3.15
N ILE A 110 2.30 3.73 4.13
CA ILE A 110 3.08 2.93 5.09
C ILE A 110 3.83 1.82 4.37
N PHE A 111 3.13 1.07 3.52
CA PHE A 111 3.71 -0.04 2.77
C PHE A 111 4.69 0.44 1.68
N LYS A 112 4.39 1.57 1.03
CA LYS A 112 5.33 2.29 0.13
C LYS A 112 6.65 2.60 0.85
N LEU A 113 6.57 3.15 2.06
CA LEU A 113 7.77 3.48 2.85
C LEU A 113 8.49 2.25 3.42
N ALA A 114 7.76 1.19 3.80
CA ALA A 114 8.38 -0.07 4.21
C ALA A 114 9.21 -0.70 3.08
N ASN A 115 8.79 -0.51 1.82
CA ASN A 115 9.58 -0.89 0.64
C ASN A 115 10.74 0.09 0.39
N HIS A 116 10.47 1.39 0.29
CA HIS A 116 11.46 2.46 0.01
C HIS A 116 12.63 2.48 1.01
N LEU A 117 12.32 2.27 2.29
CA LEU A 117 13.29 2.26 3.39
C LEU A 117 13.71 0.84 3.79
N GLU A 118 13.37 -0.17 3.00
CA GLU A 118 13.84 -1.57 3.19
C GLU A 118 13.59 -2.17 4.59
N PHE A 119 12.41 -1.94 5.18
CA PHE A 119 11.98 -2.58 6.43
C PHE A 119 11.38 -3.97 6.15
N GLU A 120 12.23 -4.99 5.99
CA GLU A 120 11.81 -6.29 5.45
C GLU A 120 10.73 -6.97 6.28
N GLU A 121 10.95 -7.10 7.60
CA GLU A 121 9.97 -7.69 8.52
C GLU A 121 8.62 -6.98 8.48
N LEU A 122 8.62 -5.65 8.33
CA LEU A 122 7.40 -4.85 8.27
C LEU A 122 6.67 -5.03 6.93
N ARG A 123 7.39 -5.18 5.81
CA ARG A 123 6.77 -5.53 4.52
C ARG A 123 6.04 -6.86 4.63
N ASP A 124 6.69 -7.86 5.20
CA ASP A 124 6.14 -9.21 5.29
C ASP A 124 4.91 -9.25 6.23
N GLN A 125 4.98 -8.56 7.37
CA GLN A 125 3.84 -8.37 8.28
C GLN A 125 2.64 -7.66 7.63
N LEU A 126 2.89 -6.66 6.79
CA LEU A 126 1.83 -5.88 6.14
C LEU A 126 1.33 -6.48 4.82
N LYS A 127 2.06 -7.44 4.21
CA LYS A 127 1.77 -7.94 2.86
C LYS A 127 0.36 -8.48 2.72
N GLU A 128 -0.09 -9.33 3.63
CA GLU A 128 -1.44 -9.92 3.58
C GLU A 128 -2.55 -8.86 3.73
N THR A 129 -2.37 -7.88 4.62
CA THR A 129 -3.31 -6.77 4.77
C THR A 129 -3.31 -5.87 3.54
N ALA A 130 -2.15 -5.60 2.95
CA ALA A 130 -2.01 -4.79 1.74
C ALA A 130 -2.67 -5.49 0.53
N GLU A 131 -2.53 -6.80 0.42
CA GLU A 131 -3.14 -7.61 -0.62
C GLU A 131 -4.68 -7.65 -0.53
N LYS A 132 -5.24 -7.49 0.68
CA LYS A 132 -6.69 -7.37 0.92
C LYS A 132 -7.21 -5.94 0.71
N GLU A 133 -6.60 -4.94 1.34
CA GLU A 133 -7.15 -3.59 1.48
C GLU A 133 -6.76 -2.62 0.35
N LEU A 134 -5.67 -2.87 -0.39
CA LEU A 134 -5.25 -1.98 -1.47
C LEU A 134 -6.07 -2.22 -2.75
N SER A 135 -6.34 -1.15 -3.50
CA SER A 135 -6.97 -1.28 -4.83
C SER A 135 -6.01 -1.93 -5.84
N ASP A 136 -6.55 -2.42 -6.95
CA ASP A 136 -5.73 -3.00 -8.02
C ASP A 136 -4.76 -2.00 -8.66
N VAL A 137 -5.13 -0.72 -8.66
CA VAL A 137 -4.27 0.38 -9.12
C VAL A 137 -3.14 0.66 -8.13
N ASP A 138 -3.44 0.66 -6.82
CA ASP A 138 -2.42 0.78 -5.77
C ASP A 138 -1.40 -0.36 -5.86
N LYS A 139 -1.89 -1.60 -6.05
CA LYS A 139 -1.07 -2.81 -6.21
C LYS A 139 -0.18 -2.73 -7.44
N ILE A 140 -0.69 -2.28 -8.58
CA ILE A 140 0.10 -2.08 -9.81
C ILE A 140 1.18 -1.01 -9.62
N GLU A 141 0.86 0.13 -8.99
CA GLU A 141 1.85 1.20 -8.73
C GLU A 141 3.01 0.68 -7.86
N LEU A 142 2.69 -0.01 -6.77
CA LEU A 142 3.67 -0.55 -5.82
C LEU A 142 4.50 -1.68 -6.41
N ASP A 143 3.89 -2.63 -7.13
CA ASP A 143 4.62 -3.75 -7.73
C ASP A 143 5.56 -3.25 -8.85
N ARG A 144 5.12 -2.30 -9.69
CA ARG A 144 6.00 -1.66 -10.69
C ARG A 144 7.21 -1.00 -10.04
N GLN A 145 7.03 -0.28 -8.94
CA GLN A 145 8.08 0.49 -8.27
C GLN A 145 9.05 -0.41 -7.46
N TYR A 146 8.54 -1.42 -6.74
CA TYR A 146 9.30 -2.18 -5.75
C TYR A 146 9.45 -3.69 -6.04
N LYS A 147 8.91 -4.18 -7.16
CA LYS A 147 8.99 -5.58 -7.64
C LYS A 147 8.49 -6.61 -6.61
N ILE A 148 7.32 -6.32 -6.05
CA ILE A 148 6.72 -7.07 -4.93
C ILE A 148 6.33 -8.50 -5.31
N GLY A 149 5.89 -8.69 -6.56
CA GLY A 149 5.63 -9.99 -7.16
C GLY A 149 4.26 -10.56 -6.80
N GLY A 150 3.60 -11.14 -7.80
CA GLY A 150 2.30 -11.81 -7.67
C GLY A 150 1.08 -10.89 -7.78
N TRP A 151 1.25 -9.56 -7.70
CA TRP A 151 0.12 -8.64 -7.74
C TRP A 151 -0.31 -8.25 -9.15
N LEU A 152 0.64 -8.09 -10.08
CA LEU A 152 0.36 -7.56 -11.42
C LEU A 152 -0.71 -8.38 -12.16
N GLY A 153 -0.58 -9.71 -12.25
CA GLY A 153 -1.54 -10.56 -12.97
C GLY A 153 -2.97 -10.41 -12.45
N PRO A 154 -3.25 -10.76 -11.17
CA PRO A 154 -4.59 -10.62 -10.59
C PRO A 154 -5.15 -9.20 -10.66
N ALA A 155 -4.32 -8.16 -10.52
CA ALA A 155 -4.76 -6.77 -10.61
C ALA A 155 -5.16 -6.37 -12.04
N HIS A 156 -4.36 -6.70 -13.05
CA HIS A 156 -4.71 -6.46 -14.46
C HIS A 156 -5.98 -7.23 -14.84
N THR A 157 -6.10 -8.51 -14.46
CA THR A 157 -7.32 -9.31 -14.66
C THR A 157 -8.55 -8.60 -14.10
N ARG A 158 -8.53 -8.17 -12.84
CA ARG A 158 -9.68 -7.49 -12.21
C ARG A 158 -10.00 -6.13 -12.85
N LEU A 159 -8.98 -5.35 -13.23
CA LEU A 159 -9.20 -4.08 -13.95
C LEU A 159 -9.75 -4.30 -15.37
N CYS A 160 -9.39 -5.40 -16.03
CA CYS A 160 -10.02 -5.79 -17.28
C CYS A 160 -11.48 -6.23 -17.05
N GLN A 161 -11.75 -7.02 -16.00
CA GLN A 161 -13.05 -7.67 -15.75
C GLN A 161 -14.10 -6.85 -14.96
N ARG A 162 -13.74 -5.72 -14.33
CA ARG A 162 -14.72 -4.85 -13.63
C ARG A 162 -15.65 -4.11 -14.60
N GLU A 163 -16.86 -3.77 -14.19
CA GLU A 163 -17.81 -3.09 -15.07
C GLU A 163 -17.35 -1.67 -15.41
N GLU A 164 -16.90 -0.91 -14.42
CA GLU A 164 -16.52 0.49 -14.57
C GLU A 164 -15.19 0.62 -15.35
N PRO A 165 -15.03 1.63 -16.23
CA PRO A 165 -13.75 1.92 -16.86
C PRO A 165 -12.75 2.54 -15.87
N LEU A 166 -11.47 2.61 -16.27
CA LEU A 166 -10.46 3.38 -15.55
C LEU A 166 -10.88 4.85 -15.49
N THR A 167 -10.89 5.43 -14.29
CA THR A 167 -11.03 6.86 -14.09
C THR A 167 -9.77 7.60 -14.56
N PRO A 168 -9.83 8.91 -14.87
CA PRO A 168 -8.66 9.68 -15.28
C PRO A 168 -7.50 9.66 -14.25
N GLU A 169 -7.81 9.49 -12.96
CA GLU A 169 -6.80 9.39 -11.91
C GLU A 169 -6.12 8.02 -11.89
N GLU A 170 -6.90 6.94 -11.98
CA GLU A 170 -6.35 5.59 -12.12
C GLU A 170 -5.49 5.46 -13.39
N ALA A 171 -5.96 6.01 -14.51
CA ALA A 171 -5.24 6.04 -15.78
C ALA A 171 -3.85 6.72 -15.67
N ARG A 172 -3.76 7.83 -14.91
CA ARG A 172 -2.47 8.49 -14.62
C ARG A 172 -1.54 7.62 -13.79
N ARG A 173 -2.07 6.91 -12.78
CA ARG A 173 -1.29 6.08 -11.86
C ARG A 173 -0.78 4.79 -12.50
N VAL A 174 -1.60 4.11 -13.31
CA VAL A 174 -1.16 2.89 -14.03
C VAL A 174 -0.25 3.21 -15.22
N GLY A 175 -0.38 4.40 -15.82
CA GLY A 175 0.42 4.82 -16.98
C GLY A 175 -0.10 4.30 -18.32
N VAL A 176 0.48 4.82 -19.41
CA VAL A 176 -0.08 4.69 -20.77
C VAL A 176 -0.11 3.24 -21.26
N ASP A 177 0.94 2.45 -21.07
CA ASP A 177 1.00 1.07 -21.56
C ASP A 177 -0.08 0.19 -20.90
N ILE A 178 -0.23 0.30 -19.58
CA ILE A 178 -1.23 -0.48 -18.84
C ILE A 178 -2.65 0.01 -19.14
N LEU A 179 -2.85 1.33 -19.29
CA LEU A 179 -4.10 1.91 -19.75
C LEU A 179 -4.50 1.34 -21.13
N LEU A 180 -3.61 1.39 -22.11
CA LEU A 180 -3.86 0.91 -23.46
C LEU A 180 -4.10 -0.60 -23.48
N PHE A 181 -3.30 -1.37 -22.74
CA PHE A 181 -3.48 -2.83 -22.60
C PHE A 181 -4.86 -3.19 -22.02
N ILE A 182 -5.27 -2.54 -20.93
CA ILE A 182 -6.59 -2.73 -20.32
C ILE A 182 -7.70 -2.30 -21.28
N SER A 183 -7.56 -1.18 -21.98
CA SER A 183 -8.54 -0.71 -22.97
C SER A 183 -8.71 -1.70 -24.12
N LEU A 184 -7.61 -2.18 -24.74
CA LEU A 184 -7.66 -3.16 -25.83
C LEU A 184 -8.28 -4.49 -25.39
N LEU A 185 -7.92 -4.99 -24.19
CA LEU A 185 -8.57 -6.19 -23.63
C LEU A 185 -10.07 -5.98 -23.40
N ARG A 186 -10.47 -4.80 -22.94
CA ARG A 186 -11.88 -4.48 -22.72
C ARG A 186 -12.63 -4.38 -24.05
N GLU A 187 -12.08 -3.72 -25.07
CA GLU A 187 -12.68 -3.63 -26.40
C GLU A 187 -12.86 -5.01 -27.07
N GLU A 188 -11.88 -5.91 -26.90
CA GLU A 188 -11.88 -7.23 -27.52
C GLU A 188 -12.77 -8.25 -26.80
N PHE A 189 -12.75 -8.27 -25.46
CA PHE A 189 -13.43 -9.29 -24.66
C PHE A 189 -14.74 -8.82 -24.02
N TYR A 190 -15.03 -7.51 -23.98
CA TYR A 190 -16.40 -7.02 -23.75
C TYR A 190 -17.11 -6.98 -25.09
N GLN A 191 -17.58 -8.16 -25.52
CA GLN A 191 -18.45 -8.26 -26.67
C GLN A 191 -19.60 -7.27 -26.54
N THR A 192 -19.69 -6.35 -27.49
CA THR A 192 -20.86 -5.47 -27.62
C THR A 192 -21.99 -6.23 -28.30
N THR A 193 -22.53 -7.19 -27.56
CA THR A 193 -23.98 -7.43 -27.57
C THR A 193 -24.65 -6.11 -27.08
N LEU A 194 -25.75 -5.60 -27.67
CA LEU A 194 -26.38 -4.25 -27.45
C LEU A 194 -27.79 -4.31 -26.81
N ALA A 195 -28.21 -3.49 -25.83
CA ALA A 195 -29.32 -3.83 -24.88
C ALA A 195 -30.78 -4.00 -25.41
N ALA A 196 -31.51 -5.05 -24.95
CA ALA A 196 -32.92 -5.28 -25.32
C ALA A 196 -33.84 -4.31 -24.59
N GLY A 197 -34.63 -3.58 -25.39
CA GLY A 197 -35.38 -2.40 -24.96
C GLY A 197 -34.93 -1.14 -25.70
N ALA A 198 -33.68 -1.09 -26.17
CA ALA A 198 -33.21 -0.05 -27.08
C ALA A 198 -33.34 -0.54 -28.54
N ASN A 199 -34.13 0.17 -29.33
CA ASN A 199 -34.33 -0.15 -30.75
C ASN A 199 -33.46 0.77 -31.61
N VAL A 200 -32.65 0.19 -32.49
CA VAL A 200 -31.70 0.94 -33.35
C VAL A 200 -32.01 0.64 -34.82
N CYS A 201 -32.09 1.66 -35.68
CA CYS A 201 -32.17 1.42 -37.14
C CYS A 201 -30.83 0.90 -37.63
N THR A 202 -30.78 -0.35 -38.09
CA THR A 202 -29.60 -0.97 -38.72
C THR A 202 -29.14 -0.22 -39.98
N ASN A 203 -30.03 0.54 -40.62
CA ASN A 203 -29.76 1.29 -41.85
C ASN A 203 -29.26 2.73 -41.62
N CYS A 204 -29.30 3.26 -40.38
CA CYS A 204 -28.84 4.64 -40.11
C CYS A 204 -28.26 4.89 -38.70
N ALA A 205 -28.10 3.84 -37.87
CA ALA A 205 -27.62 3.89 -36.48
C ALA A 205 -28.36 4.87 -35.54
N GLY A 206 -29.56 5.32 -35.92
CA GLY A 206 -30.33 6.33 -35.20
C GLY A 206 -31.14 5.76 -34.03
N TYR A 207 -31.20 6.53 -32.95
CA TYR A 207 -31.94 6.27 -31.71
C TYR A 207 -33.26 7.05 -31.69
N ASP A 208 -34.26 6.64 -32.47
CA ASP A 208 -35.59 7.24 -32.35
C ASP A 208 -36.70 6.30 -32.84
N LEU A 209 -37.66 5.99 -31.95
CA LEU A 209 -38.86 5.23 -32.24
C LEU A 209 -40.10 5.97 -31.74
N ASN A 210 -41.04 6.22 -32.65
CA ASN A 210 -42.41 6.55 -32.27
C ASN A 210 -43.09 5.29 -31.72
N ASN A 211 -43.48 5.33 -30.45
CA ASN A 211 -44.03 4.18 -29.73
C ASN A 211 -45.53 3.97 -30.03
N GLY A 212 -45.85 3.73 -31.30
CA GLY A 212 -47.22 3.55 -31.81
C GLY A 212 -47.39 2.22 -32.54
N ASN A 213 -48.02 1.25 -31.88
CA ASN A 213 -48.52 -0.03 -32.41
C ASN A 213 -47.49 -0.95 -33.12
N ASN A 214 -46.75 -1.76 -32.34
CA ASN A 214 -46.11 -3.06 -32.72
C ASN A 214 -45.23 -3.16 -34.00
N ASP A 215 -45.04 -2.07 -34.73
CA ASP A 215 -44.42 -2.03 -36.05
C ASP A 215 -43.19 -1.13 -35.94
N TYR A 216 -42.06 -1.71 -35.54
CA TYR A 216 -40.83 -1.01 -35.16
C TYR A 216 -40.15 -0.33 -36.36
N LYS A 217 -40.75 0.76 -36.84
CA LYS A 217 -40.24 1.59 -37.93
C LYS A 217 -39.44 2.75 -37.38
N CYS A 218 -38.22 2.91 -37.86
CA CYS A 218 -37.43 4.08 -37.53
C CYS A 218 -38.01 5.34 -38.19
N GLY A 219 -38.22 6.38 -37.38
CA GLY A 219 -38.79 7.67 -37.83
C GLY A 219 -37.94 8.43 -38.86
N LYS A 220 -36.70 7.98 -39.13
CA LYS A 220 -35.74 8.62 -40.04
C LYS A 220 -35.43 7.80 -41.29
N CYS A 221 -35.42 6.47 -41.18
CA CYS A 221 -34.94 5.58 -42.25
C CYS A 221 -36.07 4.75 -42.93
N THR A 222 -37.28 4.71 -42.36
CA THR A 222 -38.41 3.79 -42.72
C THR A 222 -38.10 2.29 -42.68
N GLY A 223 -36.84 1.90 -42.49
CA GLY A 223 -36.40 0.54 -42.30
C GLY A 223 -36.87 -0.07 -40.98
N VAL A 224 -36.88 -1.40 -40.97
CA VAL A 224 -37.22 -2.24 -39.82
C VAL A 224 -36.15 -2.09 -38.76
N ALA A 225 -36.54 -1.78 -37.52
CA ALA A 225 -35.62 -1.82 -36.39
C ALA A 225 -35.48 -3.25 -35.86
N ASN A 226 -34.26 -3.64 -35.51
CA ASN A 226 -33.98 -4.92 -34.87
C ASN A 226 -33.72 -4.71 -33.37
N VAL A 227 -34.27 -5.58 -32.53
CA VAL A 227 -33.93 -5.66 -31.11
C VAL A 227 -32.59 -6.41 -30.97
N LEU A 228 -31.69 -5.89 -30.15
CA LEU A 228 -30.42 -6.52 -29.80
C LEU A 228 -30.42 -6.80 -28.27
N THR A 229 -29.57 -7.67 -27.70
CA THR A 229 -29.34 -7.78 -26.22
C THR A 229 -27.88 -7.46 -25.80
N ARG A 230 -27.60 -6.78 -24.66
CA ARG A 230 -26.25 -6.48 -24.08
C ARG A 230 -26.08 -7.24 -22.78
N LYS A 231 -25.12 -8.17 -22.76
CA LYS A 231 -24.57 -8.74 -21.53
C LYS A 231 -23.05 -8.55 -21.57
N THR A 232 -22.55 -7.72 -20.66
CA THR A 232 -21.12 -7.48 -20.45
C THR A 232 -20.56 -8.55 -19.52
N GLN A 233 -20.51 -9.81 -19.98
CA GLN A 233 -19.66 -10.81 -19.34
C GLN A 233 -18.38 -10.94 -20.16
N PRO A 234 -17.22 -10.53 -19.62
CA PRO A 234 -15.95 -10.75 -20.29
C PRO A 234 -15.63 -12.25 -20.40
N ASP A 235 -14.90 -12.63 -21.46
CA ASP A 235 -14.23 -13.93 -21.51
C ASP A 235 -13.06 -13.93 -20.50
N SER A 236 -13.36 -14.34 -19.27
CA SER A 236 -12.37 -14.35 -18.19
C SER A 236 -11.15 -15.21 -18.52
N ALA A 237 -11.32 -16.34 -19.20
CA ALA A 237 -10.22 -17.26 -19.51
C ALA A 237 -9.28 -16.67 -20.57
N ALA A 238 -9.83 -16.04 -21.61
CA ALA A 238 -9.03 -15.37 -22.63
C ALA A 238 -8.31 -14.10 -22.08
N ILE A 239 -8.97 -13.35 -21.19
CA ILE A 239 -8.34 -12.25 -20.46
C ILE A 239 -7.17 -12.77 -19.61
N ASP A 240 -7.38 -13.80 -18.78
CA ASP A 240 -6.34 -14.34 -17.89
C ASP A 240 -5.12 -14.86 -18.68
N GLN A 241 -5.34 -15.49 -19.84
CA GLN A 241 -4.26 -15.93 -20.71
C GLN A 241 -3.43 -14.76 -21.26
N ARG A 242 -4.08 -13.68 -21.72
CA ARG A 242 -3.39 -12.48 -22.23
C ARG A 242 -2.73 -11.66 -21.12
N VAL A 243 -3.37 -11.54 -19.97
CA VAL A 243 -2.80 -10.89 -18.77
C VAL A 243 -1.56 -11.63 -18.30
N LYS A 244 -1.59 -12.97 -18.25
CA LYS A 244 -0.40 -13.76 -17.93
C LYS A 244 0.75 -13.46 -18.89
N LYS A 245 0.50 -13.53 -20.21
CA LYS A 245 1.53 -13.23 -21.22
C LYS A 245 2.06 -11.80 -21.08
N TRP A 246 1.20 -10.81 -20.90
CA TRP A 246 1.58 -9.40 -20.71
C TRP A 246 2.51 -9.19 -19.51
N VAL A 247 2.27 -9.89 -18.40
CA VAL A 247 3.14 -9.83 -17.21
C VAL A 247 4.47 -10.57 -17.45
N GLU A 248 4.47 -11.68 -18.20
CA GLU A 248 5.69 -12.39 -18.63
C GLU A 248 6.54 -11.54 -19.60
N ASP A 249 5.89 -10.79 -20.50
CA ASP A 249 6.51 -9.83 -21.44
C ASP A 249 6.95 -8.51 -20.75
N GLY A 250 6.80 -8.38 -19.42
CA GLY A 250 7.30 -7.25 -18.63
C GLY A 250 6.39 -6.02 -18.57
N CYS A 251 5.12 -6.15 -18.94
CA CYS A 251 4.10 -5.08 -18.97
C CYS A 251 4.45 -3.89 -19.88
N VAL A 252 5.08 -4.15 -21.04
CA VAL A 252 5.44 -3.15 -22.05
C VAL A 252 4.99 -3.62 -23.44
N PHE A 253 4.60 -2.68 -24.31
CA PHE A 253 4.39 -3.00 -25.71
C PHE A 253 5.74 -3.17 -26.43
N PRO A 254 5.85 -4.10 -27.41
CA PRO A 254 7.02 -4.22 -28.25
C PRO A 254 7.22 -2.94 -29.08
N GLN A 255 8.49 -2.56 -29.28
CA GLN A 255 8.93 -1.43 -30.11
C GLN A 255 9.17 -1.84 -31.56
#